data_AF-A0A846X4L3-F1
#
_entry.id   AF-A0A846X4L3-F1
#
_cell.length_a   1.000
_cell.length_b   1.000
_cell.length_c   1.000
_cell.angle_alpha   90.00
_cell.angle_beta   90.00
_cell.angle_gamma   90.00
#
_symmetry.space_group_name_H-M   'P 1'
#
loop_
_entity.id
_entity.type
_entity.pdbx_description
1 polymer ?
#
loop_
_entity_poly.entity_id
_entity_poly.type
_entity_poly.pdbx_seq_one_letter_code
_entity_poly.pdbx_strand_id
1 'polypeptide(L)'
;MSQPLHDSAPRTLVVHPADAEEYLGRIGIPIGSIRIALERGETRAMENSAPEYPRTGAGLSRWIETVGTLRRELMREDWKPQDQLNRPIVVNPQRTVRVAVVGGTDATGDPLSEEGPKAQRRRGPATEQALAGQTQLFLIAEIAGTAHRYTLGDPPPNGDWFLVYHRGEQGVQVEVSLPSGLSQGQFTGWVVRVVLPPLTEDSVDARPQDIGGGDLGFDVQPIS
;
A
#
# COMPACT_ATOMS: atom_id res chain seq x y z
N MET A 1 18.20 -15.07 -37.66
CA MET A 1 18.71 -13.80 -37.07
C MET A 1 17.88 -13.54 -35.84
N SER A 2 18.43 -13.82 -34.66
CA SER A 2 17.72 -13.64 -33.39
C SER A 2 17.86 -12.18 -32.98
N GLN A 3 16.74 -11.47 -32.91
CA GLN A 3 16.69 -10.11 -32.42
C GLN A 3 16.96 -10.14 -30.91
N PRO A 4 17.88 -9.33 -30.37
CA PRO A 4 18.15 -9.32 -28.94
C PRO A 4 16.91 -8.77 -28.21
N LEU A 5 16.46 -9.49 -27.18
CA LEU A 5 15.50 -9.02 -26.20
C LEU A 5 15.99 -7.67 -25.67
N HIS A 6 15.20 -6.63 -25.90
CA HIS A 6 15.52 -5.28 -25.45
C HIS A 6 15.77 -5.29 -23.93
N ASP A 7 16.93 -4.77 -23.57
CA ASP A 7 17.36 -4.41 -22.24
C ASP A 7 16.25 -3.56 -21.56
N SER A 8 15.62 -4.12 -20.53
CA SER A 8 14.34 -3.66 -19.98
C SER A 8 14.54 -2.86 -18.70
N ALA A 9 15.05 -1.63 -18.81
CA ALA A 9 15.02 -0.67 -17.69
C ALA A 9 13.57 -0.52 -17.13
N PRO A 10 13.39 -0.27 -15.82
CA PRO A 10 12.14 -0.57 -15.14
C PRO A 10 10.98 0.32 -15.61
N ARG A 11 9.82 -0.31 -15.84
CA ARG A 11 8.54 0.30 -16.24
C ARG A 11 7.89 1.22 -15.19
N THR A 12 8.45 1.26 -13.99
CA THR A 12 7.84 1.88 -12.81
C THR A 12 8.32 3.32 -12.64
N LEU A 13 7.39 4.27 -12.48
CA LEU A 13 7.71 5.60 -11.99
C LEU A 13 7.88 5.55 -10.46
N VAL A 14 9.07 5.84 -9.96
CA VAL A 14 9.31 6.04 -8.51
C VAL A 14 9.34 7.53 -8.22
N VAL A 15 8.39 8.00 -7.42
CA VAL A 15 8.31 9.36 -6.92
C VAL A 15 8.98 9.40 -5.56
N HIS A 16 10.02 10.23 -5.43
CA HIS A 16 10.80 10.34 -4.20
C HIS A 16 10.08 11.20 -3.15
N PRO A 17 10.46 11.08 -1.86
CA PRO A 17 9.84 11.83 -0.77
C PRO A 17 9.74 13.35 -0.97
N ALA A 18 10.71 13.95 -1.66
CA ALA A 18 10.72 15.39 -1.94
C ALA A 18 9.57 15.85 -2.86
N ASP A 19 9.12 14.97 -3.77
CA ASP A 19 8.11 15.27 -4.78
C ASP A 19 6.73 14.71 -4.42
N ALA A 20 6.65 13.91 -3.35
CA ALA A 20 5.47 13.14 -3.00
C ALA A 20 4.25 14.02 -2.65
N GLU A 21 4.45 15.13 -1.95
CA GLU A 21 3.36 16.04 -1.56
C GLU A 21 2.66 16.62 -2.79
N GLU A 22 3.46 17.15 -3.73
CA GLU A 22 2.94 17.70 -4.99
C GLU A 22 2.26 16.60 -5.81
N TYR A 23 2.90 15.43 -5.93
CA TYR A 23 2.38 14.34 -6.75
C TYR A 23 1.03 13.82 -6.24
N LEU A 24 0.91 13.54 -4.94
CA LEU A 24 -0.33 13.05 -4.32
C LEU A 24 -1.40 14.13 -4.21
N GLY A 25 -0.99 15.41 -4.05
CA GLY A 25 -1.89 16.55 -4.08
C GLY A 25 -2.69 16.62 -5.39
N ARG A 26 -2.09 16.26 -6.54
CA ARG A 26 -2.78 16.23 -7.85
C ARG A 26 -3.89 15.19 -7.95
N ILE A 27 -3.91 14.17 -7.09
CA ILE A 27 -5.01 13.19 -6.99
C ILE A 27 -5.86 13.37 -5.73
N GLY A 28 -5.61 14.42 -4.95
CA GLY A 28 -6.39 14.76 -3.77
C GLY A 28 -6.10 13.89 -2.55
N ILE A 29 -4.86 13.43 -2.39
CA ILE A 29 -4.41 12.68 -1.19
C ILE A 29 -3.35 13.52 -0.45
N PRO A 30 -3.72 14.30 0.58
CA PRO A 30 -2.74 15.02 1.38
C PRO A 30 -1.86 14.06 2.19
N ILE A 31 -0.54 14.27 2.24
CA ILE A 31 0.36 13.44 3.07
C ILE A 31 -0.01 13.57 4.55
N GLY A 32 -0.47 14.75 4.97
CA GLY A 32 -0.96 14.98 6.34
C GLY A 32 -2.05 13.98 6.76
N SER A 33 -2.99 13.65 5.86
CA SER A 33 -4.05 12.66 6.11
C SER A 33 -3.50 11.25 6.31
N ILE A 34 -2.47 10.87 5.55
CA ILE A 34 -1.78 9.59 5.68
C ILE A 34 -1.03 9.51 7.00
N ARG A 35 -0.28 10.57 7.34
CA ARG A 35 0.48 10.65 8.59
C ARG A 35 -0.43 10.49 9.81
N ILE A 36 -1.53 11.25 9.87
CA ILE A 36 -2.51 11.15 10.96
C ILE A 36 -3.08 9.73 11.06
N ALA A 37 -3.37 9.09 9.91
CA ALA A 37 -3.87 7.73 9.87
C ALA A 37 -2.88 6.71 10.44
N LEU A 38 -1.60 6.81 10.06
CA LEU A 38 -0.55 5.91 10.57
C LEU A 38 -0.22 6.16 12.04
N GLU A 39 -0.15 7.41 12.48
CA GLU A 39 0.07 7.76 13.89
C GLU A 39 -1.01 7.19 14.81
N ARG A 40 -2.29 7.31 14.41
CA ARG A 40 -3.40 6.69 15.15
C ARG A 40 -3.35 5.17 15.08
N GLY A 41 -2.97 4.61 13.93
CA GLY A 41 -2.71 3.18 13.76
C GLY A 41 -1.66 2.66 14.76
N GLU A 42 -0.51 3.31 14.85
CA GLU A 42 0.56 2.94 15.80
C GLU A 42 0.09 3.06 17.25
N THR A 43 -0.56 4.16 17.60
CA THR A 43 -1.13 4.37 18.95
C THR A 43 -2.04 3.20 19.32
N ARG A 44 -2.95 2.83 18.43
CA ARG A 44 -3.88 1.73 18.65
C ARG A 44 -3.19 0.36 18.69
N ALA A 45 -2.10 0.19 17.96
CA ALA A 45 -1.29 -1.02 18.01
C ALA A 45 -0.66 -1.21 19.40
N MET A 46 -0.11 -0.15 19.99
CA MET A 46 0.51 -0.17 21.32
C MET A 46 -0.50 -0.50 22.43
N GLU A 47 -1.70 0.08 22.36
CA GLU A 47 -2.77 -0.24 23.30
C GLU A 47 -3.14 -1.73 23.31
N ASN A 48 -2.82 -2.46 22.24
CA ASN A 48 -3.18 -3.86 22.03
C ASN A 48 -1.94 -4.77 21.84
N SER A 49 -0.78 -4.37 22.37
CA SER A 49 0.47 -5.12 22.24
C SER A 49 0.94 -5.81 23.53
N ALA A 50 0.21 -5.66 24.63
CA ALA A 50 0.57 -6.29 25.90
C ALA A 50 0.35 -7.82 25.87
N PRO A 51 1.06 -8.60 26.70
CA PRO A 51 1.05 -10.08 26.65
C PRO A 51 -0.33 -10.74 26.83
N GLU A 52 -1.28 -10.05 27.45
CA GLU A 52 -2.67 -10.48 27.62
C GLU A 52 -3.49 -10.46 26.32
N TYR A 53 -3.04 -9.71 25.30
CA TYR A 53 -3.70 -9.64 24.00
C TYR A 53 -3.20 -10.75 23.06
N PRO A 54 -4.05 -11.21 22.11
CA PRO A 54 -3.59 -12.10 21.05
C PRO A 54 -2.40 -11.49 20.29
N ARG A 55 -1.48 -12.33 19.82
CA ARG A 55 -0.30 -11.89 19.04
C ARG A 55 -0.67 -11.08 17.79
N THR A 56 -1.87 -11.29 17.24
CA THR A 56 -2.39 -10.55 16.08
C THR A 56 -3.05 -9.22 16.44
N GLY A 57 -3.27 -8.95 17.73
CA GLY A 57 -4.05 -7.83 18.25
C GLY A 57 -3.49 -6.47 17.83
N ALA A 58 -2.19 -6.25 18.04
CA ALA A 58 -1.50 -5.01 17.65
C ALA A 58 -1.67 -4.74 16.14
N GLY A 59 -1.28 -5.70 15.29
CA GLY A 59 -1.32 -5.52 13.83
C GLY A 59 -2.72 -5.38 13.24
N LEU A 60 -3.71 -6.10 13.79
CA LEU A 60 -5.11 -5.95 13.38
C LEU A 60 -5.66 -4.59 13.79
N SER A 61 -5.41 -4.16 15.03
CA SER A 61 -5.92 -2.90 15.54
C SER A 61 -5.28 -1.70 14.85
N ARG A 62 -3.97 -1.79 14.52
CA ARG A 62 -3.28 -0.85 13.63
C ARG A 62 -4.03 -0.68 12.32
N TRP A 63 -4.26 -1.80 11.61
CA TRP A 63 -4.90 -1.76 10.30
C TRP A 63 -6.32 -1.16 10.37
N ILE A 64 -7.12 -1.57 11.36
CA ILE A 64 -8.47 -1.04 11.56
C ILE A 64 -8.46 0.47 11.77
N GLU A 65 -7.59 0.96 12.66
CA GLU A 65 -7.51 2.39 12.97
C GLU A 65 -6.93 3.21 11.81
N THR A 66 -5.93 2.70 11.10
CA THR A 66 -5.38 3.34 9.90
C THR A 66 -6.45 3.47 8.81
N VAL A 67 -7.19 2.40 8.51
CA VAL A 67 -8.29 2.43 7.52
C VAL A 67 -9.36 3.43 7.92
N GLY A 68 -9.82 3.36 9.18
CA GLY A 68 -10.89 4.22 9.70
C GLY A 68 -10.47 5.69 9.68
N THR A 69 -9.25 5.99 10.12
CA THR A 69 -8.73 7.36 10.15
C THR A 69 -8.53 7.91 8.75
N LEU A 70 -7.86 7.18 7.86
CA LEU A 70 -7.62 7.63 6.48
C LEU A 70 -8.94 7.99 5.78
N ARG A 71 -9.98 7.15 5.95
CA ARG A 71 -11.31 7.43 5.41
C ARG A 71 -11.91 8.70 5.98
N ARG A 72 -11.86 8.90 7.30
CA ARG A 72 -12.36 10.12 7.94
C ARG A 72 -11.65 11.37 7.43
N GLU A 73 -10.34 11.31 7.26
CA GLU A 73 -9.56 12.42 6.73
C GLU A 73 -9.95 12.71 5.27
N LEU A 74 -9.96 11.71 4.40
CA LEU A 74 -10.29 11.90 2.97
C LEU A 74 -11.76 12.25 2.72
N MET A 75 -12.69 11.89 3.61
CA MET A 75 -14.07 12.36 3.54
C MET A 75 -14.20 13.88 3.69
N ARG A 76 -13.24 14.56 4.34
CA ARG A 76 -13.19 16.02 4.39
C ARG A 76 -12.81 16.64 3.04
N GLU A 77 -12.19 15.85 2.17
CA GLU A 77 -11.83 16.17 0.79
C GLU A 77 -12.88 15.63 -0.21
N ASP A 78 -14.11 15.40 0.25
CA ASP A 78 -15.25 14.86 -0.53
C ASP A 78 -15.09 13.42 -1.06
N TRP A 79 -14.09 12.67 -0.60
CA TRP A 79 -13.99 11.26 -0.94
C TRP A 79 -15.08 10.44 -0.27
N LYS A 80 -15.44 9.29 -0.87
CA LYS A 80 -16.52 8.42 -0.38
C LYS A 80 -15.99 7.03 -0.02
N PRO A 81 -16.24 6.53 1.20
CA PRO A 81 -15.90 5.16 1.55
C PRO A 81 -16.78 4.17 0.77
N GLN A 82 -16.21 3.02 0.43
CA GLN A 82 -16.93 1.88 -0.14
C GLN A 82 -16.39 0.58 0.44
N ASP A 83 -17.28 -0.38 0.71
CA ASP A 83 -16.95 -1.65 1.38
C ASP A 83 -17.49 -2.86 0.61
N GLN A 84 -17.62 -2.76 -0.72
CA GLN A 84 -18.10 -3.86 -1.54
C GLN A 84 -17.22 -5.11 -1.31
N LEU A 85 -17.87 -6.25 -1.04
CA LEU A 85 -17.21 -7.55 -0.80
C LEU A 85 -16.17 -7.52 0.34
N ASN A 86 -16.41 -6.74 1.40
CA ASN A 86 -15.49 -6.55 2.52
C ASN A 86 -14.12 -6.02 2.10
N ARG A 87 -14.07 -5.21 1.04
CA ARG A 87 -12.87 -4.52 0.57
C ARG A 87 -12.96 -3.05 1.00
N PRO A 88 -12.37 -2.66 2.14
CA PRO A 88 -12.49 -1.30 2.61
C PRO A 88 -11.61 -0.36 1.78
N ILE A 89 -12.25 0.37 0.85
CA ILE A 89 -11.62 1.41 0.04
C ILE A 89 -12.24 2.79 0.26
N VAL A 90 -11.58 3.81 -0.26
CA VAL A 90 -12.08 5.18 -0.35
C VAL A 90 -11.88 5.68 -1.78
N VAL A 91 -12.88 6.38 -2.33
CA VAL A 91 -12.94 6.74 -3.75
C VAL A 91 -13.02 8.25 -3.89
N ASN A 92 -12.21 8.83 -4.76
CA ASN A 92 -12.18 10.28 -4.98
C ASN A 92 -13.50 10.80 -5.61
N PRO A 93 -13.78 12.12 -5.54
CA PRO A 93 -15.04 12.69 -6.06
C PRO A 93 -15.29 12.37 -7.55
N GLN A 94 -14.23 12.36 -8.37
CA GLN A 94 -14.29 12.07 -9.80
C GLN A 94 -14.41 10.57 -10.12
N ARG A 95 -14.32 9.70 -9.11
CA ARG A 95 -14.35 8.23 -9.21
C ARG A 95 -13.28 7.61 -10.11
N THR A 96 -12.18 8.33 -10.28
CA THR A 96 -11.03 7.93 -11.07
C THR A 96 -9.94 7.24 -10.25
N VAL A 97 -9.87 7.54 -8.96
CA VAL A 97 -8.87 7.00 -8.02
C VAL A 97 -9.58 6.34 -6.84
N ARG A 98 -9.14 5.14 -6.50
CA ARG A 98 -9.57 4.38 -5.32
C ARG A 98 -8.34 4.04 -4.50
N VAL A 99 -8.44 4.13 -3.18
CA VAL A 99 -7.33 3.80 -2.28
C VAL A 99 -7.77 2.70 -1.31
N ALA A 100 -6.97 1.64 -1.24
CA ALA A 100 -7.05 0.60 -0.21
C ALA A 100 -5.81 0.70 0.72
N VAL A 101 -5.93 0.23 1.96
CA VAL A 101 -4.79 0.17 2.90
C VAL A 101 -4.34 -1.27 3.08
N VAL A 102 -3.04 -1.51 2.95
CA VAL A 102 -2.43 -2.84 3.10
C VAL A 102 -1.13 -2.78 3.91
N GLY A 103 -0.91 -3.79 4.75
CA GLY A 103 0.42 -4.06 5.29
C GLY A 103 1.32 -4.62 4.19
N GLY A 104 2.53 -4.08 4.10
CA GLY A 104 3.57 -4.44 3.15
C GLY A 104 4.71 -5.24 3.75
N THR A 105 5.71 -5.55 2.94
CA THR A 105 6.99 -6.15 3.35
C THR A 105 8.06 -5.08 3.59
N ASP A 106 9.25 -5.51 3.98
CA ASP A 106 10.46 -4.70 4.17
C ASP A 106 10.82 -3.79 2.99
N ALA A 107 10.53 -4.19 1.75
CA ALA A 107 10.71 -3.38 0.55
C ALA A 107 9.78 -2.13 0.46
N THR A 108 8.83 -1.98 1.38
CA THR A 108 7.94 -0.80 1.44
C THR A 108 8.74 0.45 1.76
N GLY A 109 8.55 1.51 0.97
CA GLY A 109 9.21 2.80 1.19
C GLY A 109 10.69 2.81 0.80
N ASP A 110 11.24 1.73 0.24
CA ASP A 110 12.57 1.71 -0.35
C ASP A 110 12.50 2.09 -1.84
N PRO A 111 12.98 3.29 -2.22
CA PRO A 111 12.97 3.73 -3.62
C PRO A 111 13.93 2.93 -4.51
N LEU A 112 14.89 2.20 -3.93
CA LEU A 112 15.88 1.40 -4.68
C LEU A 112 15.38 -0.03 -4.94
N SER A 113 14.29 -0.46 -4.31
CA SER A 113 13.70 -1.78 -4.55
C SER A 113 13.11 -1.87 -5.96
N GLU A 114 13.68 -2.71 -6.82
CA GLU A 114 13.21 -2.89 -8.20
C GLU A 114 11.80 -3.52 -8.26
N GLU A 115 11.53 -4.53 -7.43
CA GLU A 115 10.22 -5.18 -7.37
C GLU A 115 9.18 -4.37 -6.57
N GLY A 116 9.64 -3.47 -5.71
CA GLY A 116 8.81 -2.74 -4.75
C GLY A 116 8.20 -3.63 -3.67
N PRO A 117 7.27 -3.10 -2.86
CA PRO A 117 6.68 -3.86 -1.77
C PRO A 117 5.81 -5.00 -2.26
N LYS A 118 5.71 -6.02 -1.41
CA LYS A 118 4.72 -7.09 -1.52
C LYS A 118 3.66 -6.90 -0.44
N ALA A 119 2.46 -7.45 -0.65
CA ALA A 119 1.47 -7.53 0.40
C ALA A 119 1.93 -8.53 1.47
N GLN A 120 1.92 -8.11 2.73
CA GLN A 120 2.29 -8.93 3.88
C GLN A 120 1.40 -10.18 4.02
N ARG A 121 0.12 -10.04 3.67
CA ARG A 121 -0.81 -11.18 3.55
C ARG A 121 -1.36 -11.21 2.13
N ARG A 122 -1.61 -12.40 1.58
CA ARG A 122 -2.23 -12.53 0.26
C ARG A 122 -3.60 -11.84 0.23
N ARG A 123 -3.85 -11.13 -0.85
CA ARG A 123 -5.11 -10.43 -1.12
C ARG A 123 -6.16 -11.44 -1.57
N GLY A 124 -7.39 -11.25 -1.09
CA GLY A 124 -8.50 -12.14 -1.43
C GLY A 124 -9.07 -11.89 -2.83
N PRO A 125 -9.97 -12.77 -3.30
CA PRO A 125 -10.58 -12.70 -4.63
C PRO A 125 -11.26 -11.37 -4.95
N ALA A 126 -11.83 -10.68 -3.94
CA ALA A 126 -12.44 -9.36 -4.12
C ALA A 126 -11.43 -8.30 -4.61
N THR A 127 -10.16 -8.38 -4.17
CA THR A 127 -9.11 -7.47 -4.64
C THR A 127 -8.63 -7.87 -6.03
N GLU A 128 -8.50 -9.17 -6.30
CA GLU A 128 -8.16 -9.68 -7.64
C GLU A 128 -9.18 -9.25 -8.69
N GLN A 129 -10.48 -9.42 -8.39
CA GLN A 129 -11.56 -8.98 -9.27
C GLN A 129 -11.55 -7.47 -9.51
N ALA A 130 -11.31 -6.67 -8.46
CA ALA A 130 -11.23 -5.22 -8.59
C ALA A 130 -10.05 -4.76 -9.47
N LEU A 131 -8.91 -5.47 -9.41
CA LEU A 131 -7.72 -5.16 -10.20
C LEU A 131 -7.71 -5.80 -11.59
N ALA A 132 -8.61 -6.74 -11.89
CA ALA A 132 -8.61 -7.48 -13.15
C ALA A 132 -8.70 -6.55 -14.37
N GLY A 133 -9.61 -5.57 -14.34
CA GLY A 133 -9.77 -4.61 -15.43
C GLY A 133 -8.52 -3.74 -15.64
N GLN A 134 -7.96 -3.21 -14.54
CA GLN A 134 -6.71 -2.43 -14.57
C GLN A 134 -5.55 -3.26 -15.12
N THR A 135 -5.37 -4.49 -14.64
CA THR A 135 -4.30 -5.40 -15.05
C THR A 135 -4.42 -5.76 -16.54
N GLN A 136 -5.63 -6.04 -17.03
CA GLN A 136 -5.89 -6.31 -18.44
C GLN A 136 -5.54 -5.12 -19.33
N LEU A 137 -5.92 -3.90 -18.93
CA LEU A 137 -5.60 -2.69 -19.69
C LEU A 137 -4.10 -2.47 -19.80
N PHE A 138 -3.35 -2.65 -18.71
CA PHE A 138 -1.90 -2.54 -18.74
C PHE A 138 -1.27 -3.61 -19.64
N LEU A 139 -1.68 -4.88 -19.49
CA LEU A 139 -1.17 -5.97 -20.33
C LEU A 139 -1.43 -5.73 -21.83
N ILE A 140 -2.61 -5.24 -22.20
CA ILE A 140 -2.94 -4.92 -23.60
C ILE A 140 -2.02 -3.81 -24.13
N ALA A 141 -1.82 -2.74 -23.38
CA ALA A 141 -0.96 -1.64 -23.78
C ALA A 141 0.50 -2.11 -23.95
N GLU A 142 0.95 -3.02 -23.09
CA GLU A 142 2.28 -3.61 -23.19
C GLU A 142 2.46 -4.47 -24.45
N ILE A 143 1.51 -5.37 -24.73
CA ILE A 143 1.55 -6.23 -25.92
C ILE A 143 1.47 -5.39 -27.20
N ALA A 144 0.66 -4.33 -27.19
CA ALA A 144 0.50 -3.42 -28.32
C ALA A 144 1.70 -2.46 -28.51
N GLY A 145 2.66 -2.43 -27.59
CA GLY A 145 3.77 -1.48 -27.61
C GLY A 145 3.36 -0.02 -27.35
N THR A 146 2.18 0.18 -26.76
CA THR A 146 1.60 1.50 -26.46
C THR A 146 1.62 1.83 -24.96
N ALA A 147 2.29 1.02 -24.14
CA ALA A 147 2.42 1.25 -22.72
C ALA A 147 3.07 2.62 -22.43
N HIS A 148 2.31 3.49 -21.76
CA HIS A 148 2.79 4.80 -21.36
C HIS A 148 3.86 4.67 -20.28
N ARG A 149 4.96 5.41 -20.45
CA ARG A 149 6.02 5.52 -19.44
C ARG A 149 5.77 6.80 -18.66
N TYR A 150 5.16 6.66 -17.48
CA TYR A 150 4.83 7.81 -16.64
C TYR A 150 6.08 8.54 -16.16
N THR A 151 6.01 9.86 -16.14
CA THR A 151 7.00 10.77 -15.59
C THR A 151 6.40 11.64 -14.48
N LEU A 152 7.22 12.34 -13.71
CA LEU A 152 6.72 13.28 -12.68
C LEU A 152 5.82 14.37 -13.25
N GLY A 153 6.05 14.80 -14.49
CA GLY A 153 5.26 15.84 -15.16
C GLY A 153 3.89 15.38 -15.64
N ASP A 154 3.66 14.06 -15.75
CA ASP A 154 2.38 13.53 -16.20
C ASP A 154 1.30 13.65 -15.11
N PRO A 155 0.02 13.79 -15.49
CA PRO A 155 -1.09 13.58 -14.57
C PRO A 155 -1.00 12.17 -13.96
N PRO A 156 -1.17 12.00 -12.64
CA PRO A 156 -1.13 10.67 -12.06
C PRO A 156 -2.23 9.76 -12.62
N PRO A 157 -1.95 8.48 -12.85
CA PRO A 157 -2.88 7.55 -13.46
C PRO A 157 -4.13 7.28 -12.60
N ASN A 158 -5.25 7.11 -13.30
CA ASN A 158 -6.48 6.57 -12.71
C ASN A 158 -6.27 5.11 -12.31
N GLY A 159 -6.98 4.65 -11.28
CA GLY A 159 -6.96 3.23 -10.90
C GLY A 159 -7.17 2.98 -9.42
N ASP A 160 -6.86 1.75 -9.04
CA ASP A 160 -6.91 1.24 -7.67
C ASP A 160 -5.49 1.29 -7.06
N TRP A 161 -5.26 2.34 -6.29
CA TRP A 161 -4.05 2.62 -5.55
C TRP A 161 -4.07 1.97 -4.16
N PHE A 162 -2.89 1.79 -3.59
CA PHE A 162 -2.70 1.19 -2.28
C PHE A 162 -1.81 2.08 -1.41
N LEU A 163 -2.30 2.45 -0.23
CA LEU A 163 -1.45 2.87 0.87
C LEU A 163 -0.81 1.60 1.46
N VAL A 164 0.48 1.44 1.24
CA VAL A 164 1.28 0.32 1.73
C VAL A 164 2.12 0.81 2.89
N TYR A 165 2.03 0.15 4.04
CA TYR A 165 2.86 0.48 5.20
C TYR A 165 3.58 -0.76 5.73
N HIS A 166 4.77 -0.57 6.27
CA HIS A 166 5.56 -1.61 6.92
C HIS A 166 6.18 -1.05 8.20
N ARG A 167 5.99 -1.74 9.33
CA ARG A 167 6.66 -1.40 10.59
C ARG A 167 8.01 -2.11 10.62
N GLY A 168 9.06 -1.36 10.28
CA GLY A 168 10.45 -1.75 10.45
C GLY A 168 11.03 -1.27 11.77
N GLU A 169 12.33 -1.50 11.96
CA GLU A 169 13.04 -1.13 13.19
C GLU A 169 13.17 0.39 13.38
N GLN A 170 13.25 1.15 12.30
CA GLN A 170 13.48 2.60 12.30
C GLN A 170 12.19 3.44 12.24
N GLY A 171 11.03 2.79 12.35
CA GLY A 171 9.73 3.43 12.23
C GLY A 171 8.81 2.74 11.21
N VAL A 172 7.76 3.44 10.80
CA VAL A 172 6.83 2.95 9.78
C VAL A 172 7.24 3.48 8.41
N GLN A 173 7.73 2.59 7.54
CA GLN A 173 7.93 2.90 6.13
C GLN A 173 6.57 2.89 5.43
N VAL A 174 6.38 3.81 4.49
CA VAL A 174 5.10 4.00 3.82
C VAL A 174 5.28 4.46 2.37
N GLU A 175 4.42 3.96 1.50
CA GLU A 175 4.25 4.47 0.15
C GLU A 175 2.79 4.39 -0.31
N VAL A 176 2.43 5.22 -1.30
CA VAL A 176 1.15 5.14 -2.01
C VAL A 176 1.43 4.73 -3.44
N SER A 177 1.01 3.52 -3.81
CA SER A 177 1.49 2.87 -5.02
C SER A 177 0.36 2.28 -5.86
N LEU A 178 0.51 2.36 -7.18
CA LEU A 178 -0.41 1.80 -8.17
C LEU A 178 0.17 0.50 -8.74
N PRO A 179 -0.43 -0.67 -8.48
CA PRO A 179 0.11 -1.94 -8.95
C PRO A 179 -0.07 -2.10 -10.46
N SER A 180 0.88 -2.74 -11.12
CA SER A 180 0.76 -3.17 -12.52
C SER A 180 -0.05 -4.46 -12.66
N GLY A 181 -0.12 -5.27 -11.59
CA GLY A 181 -0.93 -6.49 -11.57
C GLY A 181 -0.96 -7.17 -10.21
N LEU A 182 -1.83 -8.17 -10.13
CA LEU A 182 -2.00 -9.04 -8.97
C LEU A 182 -2.15 -10.49 -9.45
N SER A 183 -1.40 -11.42 -8.85
CA SER A 183 -1.47 -12.85 -9.14
C SER A 183 -1.40 -13.65 -7.85
N GLN A 184 -2.34 -14.58 -7.67
CA GLN A 184 -2.46 -15.41 -6.45
C GLN A 184 -2.46 -14.58 -5.16
N GLY A 185 -3.16 -13.44 -5.18
CA GLY A 185 -3.23 -12.49 -4.08
C GLY A 185 -1.94 -11.70 -3.81
N GLN A 186 -0.93 -11.75 -4.69
CA GLN A 186 0.32 -11.00 -4.52
C GLN A 186 0.57 -10.01 -5.66
N PHE A 187 1.15 -8.84 -5.33
CA PHE A 187 1.52 -7.83 -6.33
C PHE A 187 2.64 -8.35 -7.23
N THR A 188 2.43 -8.22 -8.54
CA THR A 188 3.40 -8.66 -9.57
C THR A 188 4.32 -7.53 -10.03
N GLY A 189 4.05 -6.29 -9.60
CA GLY A 189 4.83 -5.11 -9.94
C GLY A 189 4.01 -3.83 -9.74
N TRP A 190 4.60 -2.70 -10.12
CA TRP A 190 4.05 -1.36 -9.89
C TRP A 190 4.15 -0.52 -11.16
N VAL A 191 3.16 0.34 -11.40
CA VAL A 191 3.19 1.37 -12.45
C VAL A 191 3.77 2.66 -11.87
N VAL A 192 3.31 3.03 -10.67
CA VAL A 192 3.80 4.19 -9.92
C VAL A 192 4.01 3.77 -8.47
N ARG A 193 5.10 4.23 -7.87
CA ARG A 193 5.38 4.12 -6.43
C ARG A 193 5.65 5.51 -5.88
N VAL A 194 4.82 5.99 -4.96
CA VAL A 194 5.05 7.28 -4.29
C VAL A 194 5.58 7.04 -2.90
N VAL A 195 6.90 7.12 -2.76
CA VAL A 195 7.61 6.86 -1.51
C VAL A 195 7.49 8.08 -0.60
N LEU A 196 7.02 7.87 0.63
CA LEU A 196 6.86 8.92 1.61
C LEU A 196 8.02 8.90 2.63
N PRO A 197 8.31 10.03 3.31
CA PRO A 197 9.16 10.00 4.49
C PRO A 197 8.61 8.97 5.51
N PRO A 198 9.47 8.16 6.15
CA PRO A 198 9.02 7.23 7.17
C PRO A 198 8.48 7.99 8.38
N LEU A 199 7.49 7.41 9.06
CA LEU A 199 7.05 7.90 10.37
C LEU A 199 8.07 7.44 11.42
N THR A 200 8.86 8.37 11.96
CA THR A 200 9.93 8.10 12.93
C THR A 200 9.46 8.18 14.39
N GLU A 201 10.24 7.58 15.28
CA GLU A 201 9.86 7.21 16.65
C GLU A 201 9.80 8.36 17.67
N ASP A 202 10.09 9.63 17.32
CA ASP A 202 9.99 10.77 18.26
C ASP A 202 8.56 11.00 18.83
N SER A 203 7.60 10.19 18.40
CA SER A 203 6.18 10.26 18.75
C SER A 203 5.62 9.03 19.48
N VAL A 204 6.42 7.99 19.80
CA VAL A 204 5.87 6.68 20.25
C VAL A 204 6.72 5.99 21.33
N ASP A 205 6.36 6.15 22.62
CA ASP A 205 7.12 5.68 23.81
C ASP A 205 7.07 4.17 24.12
N ALA A 206 6.49 3.31 23.26
CA ALA A 206 6.51 1.87 23.46
C ALA A 206 6.49 1.12 22.13
N ARG A 207 7.28 0.04 22.04
CA ARG A 207 7.38 -0.82 20.85
C ARG A 207 6.43 -2.01 20.98
N PRO A 208 5.38 -2.12 20.16
CA PRO A 208 4.67 -3.37 20.00
C PRO A 208 5.63 -4.45 19.50
N GLN A 209 5.55 -5.68 20.04
CA GLN A 209 6.39 -6.80 19.59
C GLN A 209 6.01 -7.33 18.18
N ASP A 210 5.18 -6.61 17.42
CA ASP A 210 4.65 -7.05 16.13
C ASP A 210 5.44 -6.50 14.93
N ILE A 211 6.78 -6.60 14.99
CA ILE A 211 7.64 -6.30 13.84
C ILE A 211 7.16 -7.13 12.64
N GLY A 212 6.71 -6.44 11.60
CA GLY A 212 6.41 -7.06 10.31
C GLY A 212 5.43 -8.24 10.33
N GLY A 213 4.54 -8.35 11.33
CA GLY A 213 3.40 -9.30 11.40
C GLY A 213 3.58 -10.62 10.65
N GLY A 214 4.73 -11.28 10.88
CA GLY A 214 5.10 -12.53 10.24
C GLY A 214 4.04 -13.60 10.46
N ASP A 215 3.99 -14.58 9.55
CA ASP A 215 3.10 -15.72 9.68
C ASP A 215 3.35 -16.36 11.06
N LEU A 216 2.32 -16.41 11.90
CA LEU A 216 2.45 -17.03 13.21
C LEU A 216 2.52 -18.53 12.97
N GLY A 217 3.72 -19.09 12.98
CA GLY A 217 3.90 -20.54 13.03
C GLY A 217 3.19 -21.08 14.26
N PHE A 218 2.18 -21.93 14.04
CA PHE A 218 1.52 -22.67 15.11
C PHE A 218 1.95 -24.13 15.01
N ASP A 219 2.54 -24.64 16.08
CA ASP A 219 2.80 -26.08 16.23
C ASP A 219 1.51 -26.76 16.67
N VAL A 220 0.94 -27.58 15.79
CA VAL A 220 -0.19 -28.44 16.14
C VAL A 220 0.37 -29.66 16.88
N GLN A 221 0.27 -29.65 18.21
CA GLN A 221 0.54 -30.85 19.01
C GLN A 221 -0.67 -31.80 18.91
N PRO A 222 -0.49 -33.07 18.47
CA PRO A 222 -1.56 -34.04 18.51
C PRO A 222 -2.01 -34.28 19.96
N ILE A 223 -3.32 -34.37 20.15
CA ILE A 223 -3.92 -34.63 21.45
C ILE A 223 -3.54 -36.06 21.85
N SER A 224 -2.83 -36.22 22.97
CA SER A 224 -2.53 -37.53 23.59
C SER A 224 -3.71 -38.06 24.39
#